data_AF-A0A2V5VG00-F1
#
_entry.id   AF-A0A2V5VG00-F1
#
_cell.length_a   1.000
_cell.length_b   1.000
_cell.length_c   1.000
_cell.angle_alpha   90.00
_cell.angle_beta   90.00
_cell.angle_gamma   90.00
#
_symmetry.space_group_name_H-M   'P 1'
#
loop_
_entity.id
_entity.type
_entity.pdbx_description
1 polymer ?
#
loop_
_entity_poly.entity_id
_entity_poly.type
_entity_poly.pdbx_seq_one_letter_code
_entity_poly.pdbx_strand_id
1 'polypeptide(L)'
;MATSGKVDDSSPTRAARLRCPALAGSVLDLRKLLTERFPHAPAAAATQLVTGLAFLDEAIGGGLPKGAITELISPEVSAGSASLIHALLETAQRDCYFLALIDGRDSFDPQPLGNACLGHLLWMRCTKALEAIKAADLLLRDGNFPLVIVDLVLNPREELRKIPQTNWYRLQR
;
A
#
# COMPACT_ATOMS: atom_id res chain seq x y z
N MET A 1 -33.39 48.88 40.43
CA MET A 1 -31.92 48.97 40.21
C MET A 1 -31.41 47.58 39.86
N ALA A 2 -30.45 47.48 38.92
CA ALA A 2 -29.91 46.31 38.20
C ALA A 2 -30.78 45.83 37.00
N THR A 3 -30.58 46.29 35.76
CA THR A 3 -29.54 45.98 34.73
C THR A 3 -29.54 44.50 34.31
N SER A 4 -30.13 44.16 33.16
CA SER A 4 -29.48 44.01 31.83
C SER A 4 -28.60 42.76 31.71
N GLY A 5 -28.94 41.89 30.76
CA GLY A 5 -28.19 40.68 30.42
C GLY A 5 -28.75 40.05 29.15
N LYS A 6 -28.49 40.72 28.03
CA LYS A 6 -28.84 40.33 26.66
C LYS A 6 -28.08 39.06 26.28
N VAL A 7 -28.77 38.08 25.73
CA VAL A 7 -28.19 36.85 25.16
C VAL A 7 -27.50 37.24 23.86
N ASP A 8 -26.18 37.30 23.86
CA ASP A 8 -25.36 37.49 22.66
C ASP A 8 -25.18 36.13 21.97
N ASP A 9 -26.05 35.86 21.00
CA ASP A 9 -25.80 34.87 19.95
C ASP A 9 -24.76 35.46 18.98
N SER A 10 -23.49 35.09 19.19
CA SER A 10 -22.41 35.41 18.25
C SER A 10 -21.37 34.30 18.25
N SER A 11 -21.76 33.14 17.72
CA SER A 11 -20.80 32.11 17.28
C SER A 11 -20.48 32.33 15.80
N PRO A 12 -19.34 32.92 15.41
CA PRO A 12 -18.97 32.89 14.01
C PRO A 12 -18.47 31.49 13.66
N THR A 13 -19.28 30.77 12.88
CA THR A 13 -18.89 29.61 12.08
C THR A 13 -17.58 29.91 11.35
N ARG A 14 -16.45 29.45 11.90
CA ARG A 14 -15.14 29.54 11.27
C ARG A 14 -15.02 28.43 10.22
N ALA A 15 -15.85 28.52 9.19
CA ALA A 15 -15.50 27.96 7.90
C ALA A 15 -14.23 28.70 7.47
N ALA A 16 -13.07 28.10 7.76
CA ALA A 16 -11.79 28.57 7.27
C ALA A 16 -11.88 28.51 5.74
N ARG A 17 -12.27 29.63 5.14
CA ARG A 17 -12.16 29.86 3.70
C ARG A 17 -10.69 29.59 3.38
N LEU A 18 -10.45 28.45 2.74
CA LEU A 18 -9.19 28.15 2.08
C LEU A 18 -9.00 29.25 1.04
N ARG A 19 -8.27 30.31 1.42
CA ARG A 19 -7.81 31.30 0.46
C ARG A 19 -6.76 30.59 -0.38
N CYS A 20 -7.05 30.32 -1.64
CA CYS A 20 -6.01 30.08 -2.62
C CYS A 20 -5.25 31.39 -2.78
N PRO A 21 -3.94 31.46 -2.48
CA PRO A 21 -3.13 32.57 -2.94
C PRO A 21 -3.17 32.55 -4.47
N ALA A 22 -3.29 33.73 -5.09
CA ALA A 22 -3.21 33.85 -6.54
C ALA A 22 -1.84 33.33 -6.99
N LEU A 23 -1.81 32.21 -7.73
CA LEU A 23 -0.57 31.64 -8.23
C LEU A 23 -0.01 32.54 -9.35
N ALA A 24 1.06 33.26 -9.03
CA ALA A 24 1.99 33.75 -10.02
C ALA A 24 3.34 33.08 -9.78
N GLY A 25 3.82 32.29 -10.74
CA GLY A 25 5.26 32.17 -11.00
C GLY A 25 5.98 30.89 -10.56
N SER A 26 6.41 30.10 -11.54
CA SER A 26 7.45 29.05 -11.45
C SER A 26 7.10 27.73 -10.75
N VAL A 27 7.64 26.64 -11.32
CA VAL A 27 7.54 25.26 -10.82
C VAL A 27 8.03 25.11 -9.37
N LEU A 28 8.91 26.02 -8.92
CA LEU A 28 9.47 26.03 -7.56
C LEU A 28 8.41 26.36 -6.50
N ASP A 29 7.55 27.35 -6.77
CA ASP A 29 6.50 27.75 -5.82
C ASP A 29 5.43 26.66 -5.67
N LEU A 30 5.11 25.97 -6.78
CA LEU A 30 4.22 24.81 -6.74
C LEU A 30 4.83 23.65 -5.94
N ARG A 31 6.12 23.35 -6.13
CA ARG A 31 6.81 22.30 -5.35
C ARG A 31 6.79 22.60 -3.87
N LYS A 32 7.07 23.84 -3.48
CA LYS A 32 7.06 24.27 -2.07
C LYS A 32 5.67 24.12 -1.46
N LEU A 33 4.64 24.57 -2.17
CA LEU A 33 3.25 24.41 -1.74
C LEU A 33 2.87 22.93 -1.60
N LEU A 34 3.29 22.09 -2.55
CA LEU A 34 3.03 20.64 -2.48
C LEU A 34 3.77 20.01 -1.30
N THR A 35 5.02 20.36 -1.01
CA THR A 35 5.75 19.85 0.16
C THR A 35 5.10 20.29 1.47
N GLU A 36 4.64 21.53 1.58
CA GLU A 36 3.96 22.05 2.78
C GLU A 36 2.57 21.40 2.98
N ARG A 37 1.87 21.11 1.88
CA ARG A 37 0.51 20.53 1.91
C ARG A 37 0.52 19.01 2.01
N PHE A 38 1.55 18.37 1.47
CA PHE A 38 1.77 16.93 1.43
C PHE A 38 3.17 16.63 1.99
N PRO A 39 3.39 16.79 3.29
CA PRO A 39 4.69 16.55 3.93
C PRO A 39 5.16 15.09 3.88
N HIS A 40 4.28 14.18 3.42
CA HIS A 40 4.58 12.76 3.19
C HIS A 40 4.50 12.40 1.70
N ALA A 41 4.77 13.37 0.81
CA ALA A 41 4.92 13.06 -0.61
C ALA A 41 6.05 12.02 -0.80
N PRO A 42 5.83 10.95 -1.57
CA PRO A 42 6.83 9.92 -1.75
C PRO A 42 8.12 10.53 -2.31
N ALA A 43 9.25 10.17 -1.69
CA ALA A 43 10.58 10.58 -2.13
C ALA A 43 10.85 10.11 -3.57
N ALA A 44 11.87 10.69 -4.22
CA ALA A 44 12.31 10.35 -5.58
C ALA A 44 12.34 8.83 -5.81
N ALA A 45 11.98 8.40 -7.02
CA ALA A 45 11.71 7.01 -7.36
C ALA A 45 12.92 6.09 -7.11
N ALA A 46 13.05 5.60 -5.86
CA ALA A 46 13.90 4.49 -5.56
C ALA A 46 13.45 3.32 -6.45
N THR A 47 14.37 2.75 -7.20
CA THR A 47 14.10 1.64 -8.13
C THR A 47 13.83 0.32 -7.41
N GLN A 48 14.12 0.27 -6.11
CA GLN A 48 13.93 -0.88 -5.24
C GLN A 48 13.01 -0.54 -4.05
N LEU A 49 12.34 -1.57 -3.56
CA LEU A 49 11.52 -1.59 -2.35
C LEU A 49 12.22 -2.48 -1.33
N VAL A 50 12.68 -1.88 -0.23
CA VAL A 50 13.37 -2.57 0.86
C VAL A 50 12.38 -3.51 1.55
N THR A 51 12.78 -4.75 1.84
CA THR A 51 11.90 -5.76 2.45
C THR A 51 11.78 -5.60 3.96
N GLY A 52 12.76 -4.95 4.59
CA GLY A 52 12.90 -4.85 6.04
C GLY A 52 13.67 -6.03 6.64
N LEU A 53 14.09 -6.99 5.80
CA LEU A 53 14.93 -8.12 6.18
C LEU A 53 16.33 -7.91 5.62
N ALA A 54 17.25 -7.42 6.46
CA ALA A 54 18.60 -7.04 6.03
C ALA A 54 19.32 -8.15 5.24
N PHE A 55 19.21 -9.41 5.68
CA PHE A 55 19.83 -10.55 4.99
C PHE A 55 19.30 -10.72 3.55
N LEU A 56 18.01 -10.46 3.32
CA LEU A 56 17.38 -10.61 2.02
C LEU A 56 17.72 -9.42 1.13
N ASP A 57 17.61 -8.21 1.68
CA ASP A 57 17.93 -6.97 0.99
C ASP A 57 19.39 -6.95 0.51
N GLU A 58 20.35 -7.39 1.34
CA GLU A 58 21.75 -7.57 0.94
C GLU A 58 21.91 -8.60 -0.18
N ALA A 59 21.23 -9.74 -0.08
CA ALA A 59 21.34 -10.82 -1.06
C ALA A 59 20.78 -10.46 -2.45
N ILE A 60 19.75 -9.61 -2.52
CA ILE A 60 19.10 -9.19 -3.77
C ILE A 60 19.52 -7.79 -4.24
N GLY A 61 20.55 -7.22 -3.62
CA GLY A 61 21.17 -5.97 -4.07
C GLY A 61 20.37 -4.71 -3.73
N GLY A 62 19.68 -4.67 -2.59
CA GLY A 62 19.05 -3.47 -2.02
C GLY A 62 17.53 -3.53 -1.86
N GLY A 63 16.89 -4.63 -2.28
CA GLY A 63 15.44 -4.83 -2.15
C GLY A 63 14.77 -5.30 -3.44
N LEU A 64 13.46 -5.45 -3.40
CA LEU A 64 12.63 -5.91 -4.52
C LEU A 64 12.60 -4.85 -5.63
N PRO A 65 12.84 -5.20 -6.91
CA PRO A 65 12.74 -4.25 -8.01
C PRO A 65 11.29 -3.77 -8.19
N LYS A 66 11.11 -2.45 -8.28
CA LYS A 66 9.80 -1.85 -8.60
C LYS A 66 9.48 -1.99 -10.10
N GLY A 67 8.19 -2.12 -10.42
CA GLY A 67 7.74 -2.31 -11.81
C GLY A 67 8.12 -3.68 -12.39
N ALA A 68 8.45 -4.64 -11.53
CA ALA A 68 8.80 -6.00 -11.92
C ALA A 68 8.01 -7.00 -11.06
N ILE A 69 7.82 -8.20 -11.60
CA ILE A 69 7.28 -9.32 -10.85
C ILE A 69 8.43 -10.01 -10.13
N THR A 70 8.31 -10.17 -8.82
CA THR A 70 9.19 -11.03 -8.02
C THR A 70 8.41 -12.25 -7.56
N GLU A 71 8.93 -13.44 -7.84
CA GLU A 71 8.33 -14.70 -7.40
C GLU A 71 9.12 -15.27 -6.22
N LEU A 72 8.42 -15.55 -5.12
CA LEU A 72 8.96 -16.28 -3.98
C LEU A 72 8.50 -17.73 -4.05
N ILE A 73 9.43 -18.64 -4.32
CA ILE A 73 9.16 -20.07 -4.36
C ILE A 73 9.66 -20.70 -3.07
N SER A 74 8.76 -21.36 -2.35
CA SER A 74 9.08 -22.12 -1.14
C SER A 74 8.97 -23.62 -1.41
N PRO A 75 9.94 -24.44 -0.97
CA PRO A 75 9.85 -25.89 -1.11
C PRO A 75 8.75 -26.49 -0.24
N GLU A 76 8.43 -25.84 0.88
CA GLU A 76 7.44 -26.26 1.86
C GLU A 76 6.50 -25.10 2.25
N VAL A 77 5.31 -25.43 2.73
CA VAL A 77 4.26 -24.46 3.09
C VAL A 77 4.66 -23.57 4.28
N SER A 78 5.60 -24.02 5.12
CA SER A 78 6.04 -23.32 6.33
C SER A 78 7.49 -22.82 6.22
N ALA A 79 7.84 -22.23 5.07
CA ALA A 79 9.20 -21.74 4.79
C ALA A 79 9.40 -20.23 5.04
N GLY A 80 8.48 -19.58 5.76
CA GLY A 80 8.62 -18.17 6.17
C GLY A 80 8.03 -17.11 5.22
N SER A 81 7.25 -17.51 4.20
CA SER A 81 6.54 -16.57 3.31
C SER A 81 5.62 -15.61 4.08
N ALA A 82 4.90 -16.12 5.10
CA ALA A 82 4.09 -15.30 5.98
C ALA A 82 4.94 -14.26 6.73
N SER A 83 6.09 -14.64 7.28
CA SER A 83 7.00 -13.71 7.97
C SER A 83 7.51 -12.59 7.05
N LEU A 84 7.76 -12.90 5.78
CA LEU A 84 8.11 -11.88 4.78
C LEU A 84 6.96 -10.89 4.55
N ILE A 85 5.71 -11.37 4.45
CA ILE A 85 4.54 -10.50 4.31
C ILE A 85 4.42 -9.54 5.50
N HIS A 86 4.66 -10.01 6.73
CA HIS A 86 4.65 -9.17 7.92
C HIS A 86 5.75 -8.09 7.87
N ALA A 87 6.98 -8.46 7.51
CA ALA A 87 8.09 -7.50 7.37
C ALA A 87 7.82 -6.43 6.30
N LEU A 88 7.21 -6.82 5.18
CA LEU A 88 6.79 -5.89 4.12
C LEU A 88 5.68 -4.93 4.59
N LEU A 89 4.76 -5.40 5.43
CA LEU A 89 3.72 -4.57 6.03
C LEU A 89 4.28 -3.57 7.05
N GLU A 90 5.22 -3.99 7.89
CA GLU A 90 5.93 -3.08 8.79
C GLU A 90 6.71 -2.02 8.01
N THR A 91 7.30 -2.40 6.88
CA THR A 91 7.99 -1.45 5.99
C THR A 91 7.01 -0.48 5.32
N ALA A 92 5.84 -0.95 4.89
CA ALA A 92 4.78 -0.09 4.36
C ALA A 92 4.31 0.96 5.38
N GLN A 93 4.16 0.55 6.65
CA GLN A 93 3.83 1.46 7.74
C GLN A 93 4.94 2.48 8.02
N ARG A 94 6.21 2.03 8.01
CA ARG A 94 7.38 2.89 8.26
C ARG A 94 7.56 3.94 7.17
N ASP A 95 7.36 3.53 5.92
CA ASP A 95 7.58 4.35 4.73
C ASP A 95 6.30 5.08 4.27
N CYS A 96 5.22 4.97 5.05
CA CYS A 96 3.95 5.66 4.85
C CYS A 96 3.30 5.39 3.47
N TYR A 97 3.31 4.13 3.01
CA TYR A 97 2.58 3.72 1.80
C TYR A 97 1.58 2.60 2.09
N PHE A 98 0.58 2.47 1.21
CA PHE A 98 -0.40 1.39 1.30
C PHE A 98 0.08 0.14 0.56
N LEU A 99 -0.06 -1.02 1.20
CA LEU A 99 0.25 -2.33 0.64
C LEU A 99 -1.05 -3.07 0.35
N ALA A 100 -1.16 -3.71 -0.82
CA ALA A 100 -2.27 -4.61 -1.11
C ALA A 100 -1.84 -6.06 -0.93
N LEU A 101 -2.57 -6.81 -0.10
CA LEU A 101 -2.43 -8.26 0.04
C LEU A 101 -3.66 -8.94 -0.56
N ILE A 102 -3.43 -9.74 -1.59
CA ILE A 102 -4.40 -10.63 -2.20
C ILE A 102 -4.15 -12.02 -1.63
N ASP A 103 -4.97 -12.39 -0.66
CA ASP A 103 -4.87 -13.65 0.07
C ASP A 103 -5.72 -14.71 -0.62
N GLY A 104 -5.08 -15.62 -1.36
CA GLY A 104 -5.74 -16.61 -2.21
C GLY A 104 -6.55 -17.67 -1.47
N ARG A 105 -6.34 -17.82 -0.15
CA ARG A 105 -6.97 -18.86 0.68
C ARG A 105 -7.45 -18.39 2.04
N ASP A 106 -7.45 -17.09 2.28
CA ASP A 106 -7.86 -16.50 3.54
C ASP A 106 -7.07 -17.10 4.73
N SER A 107 -5.75 -17.08 4.59
CA SER A 107 -4.81 -17.70 5.53
C SER A 107 -3.89 -16.73 6.25
N PHE A 108 -3.94 -15.45 5.88
CA PHE A 108 -3.18 -14.40 6.53
C PHE A 108 -3.67 -14.17 7.97
N ASP A 109 -2.73 -14.18 8.92
CA ASP A 109 -3.01 -13.89 10.33
C ASP A 109 -2.58 -12.46 10.68
N PRO A 110 -3.53 -11.52 10.88
CA PRO A 110 -3.21 -10.16 11.27
C PRO A 110 -2.85 -9.99 12.75
N GLN A 111 -3.06 -11.01 13.61
CA GLN A 111 -2.92 -10.89 15.06
C GLN A 111 -1.53 -10.42 15.53
N PRO A 112 -0.40 -10.84 14.91
CA PRO A 112 0.92 -10.34 15.28
C PRO A 112 1.18 -8.87 14.95
N LEU A 113 0.32 -8.23 14.15
CA LEU A 113 0.51 -6.85 13.68
C LEU A 113 -0.27 -5.85 14.52
N GLY A 114 0.33 -4.69 14.77
CA GLY A 114 -0.34 -3.57 15.41
C GLY A 114 -1.35 -2.87 14.48
N ASN A 115 -2.34 -2.20 15.06
CA ASN A 115 -3.36 -1.44 14.33
C ASN A 115 -2.78 -0.40 13.35
N ALA A 116 -1.62 0.18 13.69
CA ALA A 116 -0.92 1.12 12.81
C ALA A 116 -0.46 0.47 11.49
N CYS A 117 0.04 -0.77 11.55
CA CYS A 117 0.42 -1.53 10.36
C CYS A 117 -0.81 -1.93 9.55
N LEU A 118 -1.85 -2.43 10.22
CA LEU A 118 -3.10 -2.82 9.56
C LEU A 118 -3.80 -1.63 8.89
N GLY A 119 -3.60 -0.40 9.39
CA GLY A 119 -4.09 0.82 8.75
C GLY A 119 -3.50 1.11 7.37
N HIS A 120 -2.38 0.47 7.01
CA HIS A 120 -1.72 0.59 5.70
C HIS A 120 -2.02 -0.60 4.77
N LEU A 121 -2.86 -1.55 5.18
CA LEU A 121 -3.13 -2.78 4.44
C LEU A 121 -4.50 -2.74 3.76
N LEU A 122 -4.51 -2.92 2.43
CA LEU A 122 -5.69 -3.39 1.70
C LEU A 122 -5.64 -4.92 1.66
N TRP A 123 -6.50 -5.58 2.43
CA TRP A 123 -6.59 -7.04 2.47
C TRP A 123 -7.78 -7.54 1.65
N MET A 124 -7.50 -8.25 0.56
CA MET A 124 -8.50 -8.93 -0.26
C MET A 124 -8.48 -10.43 0.02
N ARG A 125 -9.57 -10.92 0.60
CA ARG A 125 -9.74 -12.32 1.00
C ARG A 125 -10.38 -13.08 -0.15
N CYS A 126 -9.62 -13.93 -0.81
CA CYS A 126 -10.07 -14.76 -1.93
C CYS A 126 -10.14 -16.23 -1.51
N THR A 127 -10.88 -17.02 -2.29
CA THR A 127 -10.99 -18.47 -2.05
C THR A 127 -10.44 -19.32 -3.20
N LYS A 128 -10.29 -18.71 -4.37
CA LYS A 128 -9.87 -19.38 -5.62
C LYS A 128 -8.72 -18.61 -6.24
N ALA A 129 -7.77 -19.34 -6.82
CA ALA A 129 -6.60 -18.70 -7.45
C ALA A 129 -7.01 -17.75 -8.60
N LEU A 130 -8.02 -18.11 -9.38
CA LEU A 130 -8.51 -17.25 -10.48
C LEU A 130 -9.10 -15.92 -10.00
N GLU A 131 -9.72 -15.91 -8.82
CA GLU A 131 -10.24 -14.70 -8.20
C GLU A 131 -9.08 -13.77 -7.79
N ALA A 132 -8.07 -14.33 -7.13
CA ALA A 132 -6.86 -13.59 -6.73
C ALA A 132 -6.17 -12.96 -7.95
N ILE A 133 -6.02 -13.69 -9.05
CA ILE A 133 -5.41 -13.15 -10.29
C ILE A 133 -6.26 -12.04 -10.91
N LYS A 134 -7.59 -12.13 -10.87
CA LYS A 134 -8.47 -11.04 -11.35
C LYS A 134 -8.33 -9.78 -10.48
N ALA A 135 -8.27 -9.97 -9.16
CA ALA A 135 -8.05 -8.87 -8.23
C ALA A 135 -6.68 -8.21 -8.47
N ALA A 136 -5.64 -9.00 -8.77
CA ALA A 136 -4.32 -8.49 -9.15
C ALA A 136 -4.37 -7.64 -10.43
N ASP A 137 -5.04 -8.11 -11.49
CA ASP A 137 -5.20 -7.34 -12.74
C ASP A 137 -5.91 -5.99 -12.50
N LEU A 138 -6.91 -5.96 -11.61
CA LEU A 138 -7.61 -4.72 -11.28
C LEU A 138 -6.72 -3.74 -10.51
N LEU A 139 -6.00 -4.20 -9.48
CA LEU A 139 -5.13 -3.33 -8.68
C LEU A 139 -3.93 -2.80 -9.46
N LEU A 140 -3.29 -3.62 -10.29
CA LEU A 140 -2.15 -3.18 -11.09
C LEU A 140 -2.57 -2.17 -12.16
N ARG A 141 -3.81 -2.25 -12.69
CA ARG A 141 -4.35 -1.23 -13.61
C ARG A 141 -4.64 0.10 -12.93
N ASP A 142 -5.01 0.06 -11.66
CA ASP A 142 -5.29 1.26 -10.86
C ASP A 142 -3.99 2.00 -10.53
N GLY A 143 -2.88 1.28 -10.32
CA GLY A 143 -1.54 1.86 -10.19
C GLY A 143 -1.30 2.62 -8.88
N ASN A 144 -2.23 2.57 -7.93
CA ASN A 144 -2.17 3.32 -6.67
C ASN A 144 -1.38 2.61 -5.56
N PHE A 145 -1.00 1.34 -5.76
CA PHE A 145 -0.27 0.55 -4.76
C PHE A 145 1.19 0.38 -5.19
N PRO A 146 2.16 0.86 -4.38
CA PRO A 146 3.59 0.61 -4.64
C PRO A 146 3.98 -0.86 -4.56
N LEU A 147 3.20 -1.67 -3.81
CA LEU A 147 3.39 -3.10 -3.66
C LEU A 147 2.05 -3.83 -3.61
N VAL A 148 1.90 -4.81 -4.50
CA VAL A 148 0.80 -5.77 -4.51
C VAL A 148 1.38 -7.16 -4.29
N ILE A 149 0.96 -7.83 -3.22
CA ILE A 149 1.34 -9.21 -2.90
C ILE A 149 0.19 -10.13 -3.28
N VAL A 150 0.48 -11.20 -4.01
CA VAL A 150 -0.49 -12.26 -4.30
C VAL A 150 -0.01 -13.53 -3.59
N ASP A 151 -0.67 -13.88 -2.50
CA ASP A 151 -0.38 -15.12 -1.78
C ASP A 151 -1.22 -16.26 -2.36
N LEU A 152 -0.55 -17.20 -3.00
CA LEU A 152 -1.14 -18.40 -3.59
C LEU A 152 -0.57 -19.69 -2.98
N VAL A 153 0.19 -19.61 -1.88
CA VAL A 153 0.98 -20.74 -1.37
C VAL A 153 0.12 -21.94 -0.98
N LEU A 154 -1.11 -21.68 -0.50
CA LEU A 154 -2.06 -22.71 -0.10
C LEU A 154 -3.08 -23.08 -1.19
N ASN A 155 -3.03 -22.43 -2.37
CA ASN A 155 -3.96 -22.77 -3.45
C ASN A 155 -3.59 -24.14 -4.06
N PRO A 156 -4.58 -25.01 -4.35
CA PRO A 156 -4.32 -26.29 -4.98
C PRO A 156 -3.59 -26.14 -6.33
N ARG A 157 -2.64 -27.03 -6.61
CA ARG A 157 -1.87 -27.01 -7.87
C ARG A 157 -2.78 -27.10 -9.10
N GLU A 158 -3.92 -27.77 -8.98
CA GLU A 158 -4.93 -27.89 -10.02
C GLU A 158 -5.59 -26.56 -10.37
N GLU A 159 -5.73 -25.63 -9.41
CA GLU A 159 -6.24 -24.28 -9.65
C GLU A 159 -5.17 -23.42 -10.32
N LEU A 160 -3.93 -23.49 -9.83
CA LEU A 160 -2.81 -22.71 -10.38
C LEU A 160 -2.55 -23.04 -11.85
N ARG A 161 -2.61 -24.32 -12.21
CA ARG A 161 -2.46 -24.78 -13.61
C ARG A 161 -3.58 -24.32 -14.54
N LYS A 162 -4.74 -23.93 -14.01
CA LYS A 162 -5.86 -23.41 -14.80
C LYS A 162 -5.73 -21.91 -15.10
N ILE A 163 -4.75 -21.22 -14.50
CA ILE A 163 -4.51 -19.80 -14.77
C ILE A 163 -3.97 -19.67 -16.20
N PRO A 164 -4.66 -18.95 -17.11
CA PRO A 164 -4.19 -18.74 -18.46
C PRO A 164 -2.87 -17.96 -18.46
N GLN A 165 -1.92 -18.36 -19.30
CA GLN A 165 -0.62 -17.67 -19.40
C GLN A 165 -0.76 -16.20 -19.81
N THR A 166 -1.83 -15.85 -20.53
CA THR A 166 -2.18 -14.48 -20.89
C THR A 166 -2.42 -13.57 -19.70
N ASN A 167 -2.79 -14.10 -18.53
CA ASN A 167 -2.93 -13.30 -17.31
C ASN A 167 -1.58 -12.82 -16.80
N TRP A 168 -0.54 -13.66 -16.84
CA TRP A 168 0.80 -13.29 -16.35
C TRP A 168 1.40 -12.13 -17.13
N TYR A 169 1.21 -12.09 -18.46
CA TYR A 169 1.64 -10.95 -19.29
C TYR A 169 0.91 -9.64 -18.95
N ARG A 170 -0.32 -9.71 -18.41
CA ARG A 170 -1.05 -8.51 -17.97
C ARG A 170 -0.53 -7.96 -16.66
N LEU A 171 0.05 -8.81 -15.82
CA LEU A 171 0.63 -8.43 -14.53
C LEU A 171 2.04 -7.84 -14.66
N GLN A 172 2.72 -8.00 -15.80
CA GLN A 172 4.07 -7.45 -16.05
C GLN A 172 4.07 -5.94 -16.40
N ARG A 173 3.01 -5.21 -16.05
CA ARG A 173 2.82 -3.81 -16.44
C ARG A 173 3.29 -2.84 -15.36
#